data_AF-A0A1Z5J771-F1
#
_entry.id   AF-A0A1Z5J771-F1
#
_cell.length_a   1.000
_cell.length_b   1.000
_cell.length_c   1.000
_cell.angle_alpha   90.00
_cell.angle_beta   90.00
_cell.angle_gamma   90.00
#
_symmetry.space_group_name_H-M   'P 1'
#
loop_
_entity.id
_entity.type
_entity.pdbx_description
1 polymer ?
#
loop_
_entity_poly.entity_id
_entity_poly.type
_entity_poly.pdbx_seq_one_letter_code
_entity_poly.pdbx_strand_id
1 'polypeptide(L)'
;MSIPTQQYPSTYGEPADETVLLSLIHSYDWAAALARITTHPSESRIIGEQGRTPLLIACDHDAPAVVVHSLLKAFPEAAMMVGNSNMNALHITCSSNHASVHVTRILLEAGNPIAMTMMHDIDGDTPLHTACRCGAPIEVLEVLLRANPLAVHERDLEGLTPLLRLWVRYTVILGNDAIDSVNCAADLHGELLDAWKKTELLLRCTQRGACDDDSSSGHAFRPVHAACAVDCPRSVVRIAARMYPHQLEEVDEKGMTPLLIAAAAPVFKVRDLSDQGYTFEDIIYGEETFDDQEQTNKNDGDTDGFSQPPVIEIILNANQGGASASAGIPDSKGRLPLHVALESQKTWKEGVKQLVEVYPEGVSTVDPTTSLYPFMLAAKGVGGDLTTIYEICRLNPSLILDVYEKRNGST
;
A
#
# COMPACT_ATOMS: atom_id res chain seq x y z
N MET A 1 -36.87 17.78 -13.36
CA MET A 1 -35.78 18.11 -14.30
C MET A 1 -35.13 16.80 -14.67
N SER A 2 -35.48 16.32 -15.85
CA SER A 2 -35.16 14.98 -16.33
C SER A 2 -33.77 14.97 -16.95
N ILE A 3 -32.99 13.97 -16.59
CA ILE A 3 -31.62 13.69 -17.04
C ILE A 3 -31.71 13.26 -18.51
N PRO A 4 -30.90 13.79 -19.45
CA PRO A 4 -30.98 13.39 -20.84
C PRO A 4 -30.31 12.03 -21.04
N THR A 5 -31.11 11.04 -21.43
CA THR A 5 -30.67 9.73 -21.90
C THR A 5 -29.85 9.92 -23.19
N GLN A 6 -28.55 9.62 -23.16
CA GLN A 6 -27.74 9.54 -24.37
C GLN A 6 -28.17 8.31 -25.18
N GLN A 7 -28.87 8.57 -26.29
CA GLN A 7 -29.16 7.57 -27.31
C GLN A 7 -27.92 7.39 -28.19
N TYR A 8 -27.36 6.18 -28.19
CA TYR A 8 -26.37 5.77 -29.19
C TYR A 8 -27.07 5.53 -30.54
N PRO A 9 -26.47 5.92 -31.69
CA PRO A 9 -27.07 5.64 -32.99
C PRO A 9 -27.01 4.14 -33.28
N SER A 10 -28.18 3.53 -33.45
CA SER A 10 -28.33 2.18 -33.99
C SER A 10 -28.11 2.25 -35.50
N THR A 11 -26.97 1.75 -35.97
CA THR A 11 -26.73 1.47 -37.39
C THR A 11 -26.56 -0.03 -37.56
N TYR A 12 -27.65 -0.70 -37.92
CA TYR A 12 -27.62 -2.04 -38.49
C TYR A 12 -27.10 -1.95 -39.93
N GLY A 13 -25.79 -2.17 -40.09
CA GLY A 13 -25.08 -2.44 -41.35
C GLY A 13 -24.40 -3.82 -41.27
N GLU A 14 -24.04 -4.41 -42.40
CA GLU A 14 -23.68 -5.84 -42.57
C GLU A 14 -22.61 -6.39 -41.58
N PRO A 15 -22.79 -7.59 -40.98
CA PRO A 15 -22.02 -8.05 -39.82
C PRO A 15 -20.65 -8.69 -40.12
N ALA A 16 -20.21 -8.77 -41.38
CA ALA A 16 -19.03 -9.57 -41.74
C ALA A 16 -17.71 -8.77 -41.77
N ASP A 17 -17.74 -7.48 -42.06
CA ASP A 17 -16.52 -6.67 -42.25
C ASP A 17 -16.14 -5.87 -40.99
N GLU A 18 -17.12 -5.52 -40.15
CA GLU A 18 -16.92 -4.79 -38.88
C GLU A 18 -16.22 -5.66 -37.81
N THR A 19 -16.30 -6.98 -37.90
CA THR A 19 -15.67 -7.88 -36.92
C THR A 19 -14.24 -8.30 -37.28
N VAL A 20 -13.71 -7.83 -38.41
CA VAL A 20 -12.41 -8.28 -38.93
C VAL A 20 -11.25 -7.80 -38.06
N LEU A 21 -11.20 -6.50 -37.70
CA LEU A 21 -10.15 -6.02 -36.79
C LEU A 21 -10.18 -6.76 -35.44
N LEU A 22 -11.38 -6.96 -34.88
CA LEU A 22 -11.53 -7.69 -33.62
C LEU A 22 -11.06 -9.14 -33.76
N SER A 23 -11.44 -9.85 -34.82
CA SER A 23 -11.02 -11.24 -35.01
C SER A 23 -9.50 -11.39 -35.18
N LEU A 24 -8.85 -10.42 -35.86
CA LEU A 24 -7.39 -10.38 -36.00
C LEU A 24 -6.67 -10.14 -34.67
N ILE A 25 -7.24 -9.31 -33.80
CA ILE A 25 -6.71 -9.07 -32.44
C ILE A 25 -6.86 -10.34 -31.59
N HIS A 26 -8.03 -10.99 -31.60
CA HIS A 26 -8.25 -12.24 -30.86
C HIS A 26 -7.36 -13.39 -31.38
N SER A 27 -6.99 -13.37 -32.67
CA SER A 27 -6.08 -14.36 -33.25
C SER A 27 -4.59 -13.98 -33.12
N TYR A 28 -4.26 -12.91 -32.39
CA TYR A 28 -2.89 -12.42 -32.18
C TYR A 28 -2.14 -12.06 -33.49
N ASP A 29 -2.86 -11.79 -34.60
CA ASP A 29 -2.23 -11.41 -35.88
C ASP A 29 -2.01 -9.89 -35.91
N TRP A 30 -1.00 -9.45 -35.17
CA TRP A 30 -0.67 -8.03 -35.00
C TRP A 30 -0.29 -7.33 -36.30
N ALA A 31 0.30 -8.06 -37.26
CA ALA A 31 0.70 -7.49 -38.54
C ALA A 31 -0.51 -7.20 -39.43
N ALA A 32 -1.44 -8.16 -39.54
CA ALA A 32 -2.69 -7.95 -40.26
C ALA A 32 -3.58 -6.93 -39.54
N ALA A 33 -3.65 -6.97 -38.20
CA ALA A 33 -4.38 -5.98 -37.42
C ALA A 33 -3.85 -4.56 -37.68
N LEU A 34 -2.53 -4.35 -37.68
CA LEU A 34 -1.93 -3.05 -37.99
C LEU A 34 -2.27 -2.55 -39.40
N ALA A 35 -2.22 -3.45 -40.39
CA ALA A 35 -2.63 -3.13 -41.76
C ALA A 35 -4.12 -2.77 -41.83
N ARG A 36 -4.98 -3.49 -41.08
CA ARG A 36 -6.42 -3.22 -41.01
C ARG A 36 -6.70 -1.87 -40.34
N ILE A 37 -6.08 -1.56 -39.20
CA ILE A 37 -6.21 -0.25 -38.52
C ILE A 37 -5.85 0.90 -39.47
N THR A 38 -4.80 0.72 -40.28
CA THR A 38 -4.35 1.75 -41.22
C THR A 38 -5.34 1.96 -42.38
N THR A 39 -5.96 0.89 -42.86
CA THR A 39 -6.89 0.94 -44.00
C THR A 39 -8.33 1.27 -43.59
N HIS A 40 -8.75 0.84 -42.41
CA HIS A 40 -10.12 0.95 -41.88
C HIS A 40 -10.11 1.45 -40.42
N PRO A 41 -9.67 2.70 -40.15
CA PRO A 41 -9.52 3.23 -38.79
C PRO A 41 -10.85 3.36 -38.02
N SER A 42 -12.00 3.35 -38.71
CA SER A 42 -13.31 3.35 -38.07
C SER A 42 -13.57 2.09 -37.23
N GLU A 43 -12.93 0.96 -37.58
CA GLU A 43 -13.08 -0.30 -36.84
C GLU A 43 -12.49 -0.22 -35.42
N SER A 44 -11.58 0.73 -35.17
CA SER A 44 -11.05 0.96 -33.81
C SER A 44 -12.11 1.43 -32.80
N ARG A 45 -13.28 1.87 -33.28
CA ARG A 45 -14.42 2.32 -32.44
C ARG A 45 -15.41 1.23 -32.10
N ILE A 46 -15.24 0.03 -32.66
CA ILE A 46 -16.20 -1.06 -32.48
C ILE A 46 -16.14 -1.51 -31.03
N ILE A 47 -17.28 -1.92 -30.49
CA ILE A 47 -17.36 -2.45 -29.14
C ILE A 47 -17.50 -3.96 -29.27
N GLY A 48 -16.51 -4.68 -28.73
CA GLY A 48 -16.50 -6.13 -28.68
C GLY A 48 -17.34 -6.67 -27.52
N GLU A 49 -17.08 -7.92 -27.17
CA GLU A 49 -17.72 -8.57 -26.01
C GLU A 49 -17.34 -7.85 -24.70
N GLN A 50 -18.22 -7.93 -23.69
CA GLN A 50 -18.06 -7.27 -22.39
C GLN A 50 -17.91 -5.73 -22.46
N GLY A 51 -18.32 -5.10 -23.57
CA GLY A 51 -18.19 -3.65 -23.74
C GLY A 51 -16.76 -3.19 -24.02
N ARG A 52 -15.82 -4.10 -24.29
CA ARG A 52 -14.40 -3.77 -24.49
C ARG A 52 -14.15 -3.23 -25.90
N THR A 53 -13.37 -2.16 -26.01
CA THR A 53 -12.90 -1.65 -27.31
C THR A 53 -11.73 -2.51 -27.83
N PRO A 54 -11.41 -2.45 -29.14
CA PRO A 54 -10.21 -3.07 -29.70
C PRO A 54 -8.93 -2.72 -28.95
N LEU A 55 -8.84 -1.49 -28.38
CA LEU A 55 -7.71 -1.08 -27.54
C LEU A 55 -7.62 -1.92 -26.27
N LEU A 56 -8.74 -2.10 -25.56
CA LEU A 56 -8.77 -2.87 -24.31
C LEU A 56 -8.44 -4.34 -24.56
N ILE A 57 -8.98 -4.94 -25.62
CA ILE A 57 -8.69 -6.34 -26.00
C ILE A 57 -7.22 -6.48 -26.45
N ALA A 58 -6.68 -5.52 -27.19
CA ALA A 58 -5.27 -5.53 -27.55
C ALA A 58 -4.35 -5.43 -26.31
N CYS A 59 -4.72 -4.62 -25.30
CA CYS A 59 -3.97 -4.55 -24.05
C CYS A 59 -4.04 -5.87 -23.27
N ASP A 60 -5.18 -6.54 -23.27
CA ASP A 60 -5.43 -7.83 -22.62
C ASP A 60 -4.56 -8.96 -23.21
N HIS A 61 -4.28 -8.86 -24.51
CA HIS A 61 -3.46 -9.83 -25.26
C HIS A 61 -2.00 -9.40 -25.41
N ASP A 62 -1.50 -8.49 -24.55
CA ASP A 62 -0.12 -7.99 -24.56
C ASP A 62 0.34 -7.50 -25.95
N ALA A 63 -0.54 -6.81 -26.68
CA ALA A 63 -0.26 -6.37 -28.03
C ALA A 63 0.99 -5.48 -28.10
N PRO A 64 1.78 -5.57 -29.19
CA PRO A 64 2.93 -4.72 -29.39
C PRO A 64 2.55 -3.22 -29.33
N ALA A 65 3.42 -2.42 -28.75
CA ALA A 65 3.22 -0.97 -28.57
C ALA A 65 2.83 -0.23 -29.87
N VAL A 66 3.32 -0.68 -31.03
CA VAL A 66 2.96 -0.11 -32.33
C VAL A 66 1.48 -0.27 -32.67
N VAL A 67 0.87 -1.41 -32.29
CA VAL A 67 -0.56 -1.67 -32.48
C VAL A 67 -1.37 -0.78 -31.55
N VAL A 68 -1.01 -0.75 -30.26
CA VAL A 68 -1.65 0.11 -29.24
C VAL A 68 -1.61 1.58 -29.67
N HIS A 69 -0.44 2.07 -30.07
CA HIS A 69 -0.27 3.43 -30.55
C HIS A 69 -1.12 3.73 -31.79
N SER A 70 -1.21 2.77 -32.73
CA SER A 70 -2.01 2.92 -33.94
C SER A 70 -3.51 2.94 -33.65
N LEU A 71 -3.98 2.11 -32.71
CA LEU A 71 -5.38 2.13 -32.23
C LEU A 71 -5.72 3.47 -31.58
N LEU A 72 -4.86 3.98 -30.70
CA LEU A 72 -5.04 5.30 -30.08
C LEU A 72 -4.99 6.44 -31.09
N LYS A 73 -4.17 6.33 -32.14
CA LYS A 73 -4.14 7.34 -33.21
C LYS A 73 -5.42 7.33 -34.03
N ALA A 74 -6.01 6.16 -34.27
CA ALA A 74 -7.27 6.01 -34.99
C ALA A 74 -8.49 6.45 -34.15
N PHE A 75 -8.43 6.20 -32.84
CA PHE A 75 -9.49 6.55 -31.89
C PHE A 75 -8.91 6.96 -30.51
N PRO A 76 -8.54 8.25 -30.33
CA PRO A 76 -7.88 8.72 -29.10
C PRO A 76 -8.73 8.59 -27.83
N GLU A 77 -10.06 8.76 -27.95
CA GLU A 77 -10.98 8.69 -26.82
C GLU A 77 -11.02 7.29 -26.17
N ALA A 78 -10.59 6.25 -26.90
CA ALA A 78 -10.47 4.89 -26.37
C ALA A 78 -9.59 4.79 -25.13
N ALA A 79 -8.60 5.68 -24.97
CA ALA A 79 -7.70 5.70 -23.81
C ALA A 79 -8.45 5.82 -22.46
N MET A 80 -9.59 6.53 -22.47
CA MET A 80 -10.40 6.80 -21.27
C MET A 80 -11.63 5.90 -21.16
N MET A 81 -11.86 5.02 -22.13
CA MET A 81 -12.98 4.09 -22.12
C MET A 81 -12.70 2.89 -21.23
N VAL A 82 -13.77 2.31 -20.70
CA VAL A 82 -13.74 1.14 -19.82
C VAL A 82 -14.75 0.10 -20.30
N GLY A 83 -14.47 -1.17 -20.04
CA GLY A 83 -15.43 -2.26 -20.24
C GLY A 83 -16.39 -2.42 -19.05
N ASN A 84 -17.10 -3.54 -19.02
CA ASN A 84 -18.08 -3.84 -17.97
C ASN A 84 -17.46 -4.01 -16.56
N SER A 85 -16.19 -4.41 -16.46
CA SER A 85 -15.44 -4.51 -15.20
C SER A 85 -14.91 -3.16 -14.69
N ASN A 86 -15.28 -2.06 -15.35
CA ASN A 86 -14.77 -0.71 -15.07
C ASN A 86 -13.24 -0.58 -15.16
N MET A 87 -12.56 -1.58 -15.73
CA MET A 87 -11.13 -1.56 -15.99
C MET A 87 -10.83 -0.68 -17.20
N ASN A 88 -9.96 0.30 -16.99
CA ASN A 88 -9.34 1.04 -18.08
C ASN A 88 -8.14 0.26 -18.66
N ALA A 89 -7.57 0.79 -19.75
CA ALA A 89 -6.44 0.16 -20.43
C ALA A 89 -5.22 -0.06 -19.52
N LEU A 90 -4.99 0.80 -18.52
CA LEU A 90 -3.87 0.60 -17.57
C LEU A 90 -4.12 -0.58 -16.64
N HIS A 91 -5.33 -0.76 -16.11
CA HIS A 91 -5.66 -1.94 -15.29
C HIS A 91 -5.35 -3.20 -16.10
N ILE A 92 -5.91 -3.29 -17.31
CA ILE A 92 -5.76 -4.46 -18.19
C ILE A 92 -4.28 -4.72 -18.50
N THR A 93 -3.51 -3.70 -18.90
CA THR A 93 -2.07 -3.87 -19.13
C THR A 93 -1.34 -4.32 -17.86
N CYS A 94 -1.74 -3.83 -16.68
CA CYS A 94 -1.11 -4.18 -15.41
C CYS A 94 -1.52 -5.56 -14.87
N SER A 95 -2.59 -6.16 -15.41
CA SER A 95 -3.01 -7.53 -15.06
C SER A 95 -2.05 -8.60 -15.58
N SER A 96 -1.19 -8.28 -16.55
CA SER A 96 -0.18 -9.20 -17.09
C SER A 96 1.15 -9.14 -16.32
N ASN A 97 1.75 -10.29 -16.05
CA ASN A 97 3.12 -10.39 -15.52
C ASN A 97 4.17 -9.87 -16.53
N HIS A 98 3.77 -9.72 -17.81
CA HIS A 98 4.60 -9.22 -18.90
C HIS A 98 4.24 -7.80 -19.31
N ALA A 99 3.52 -7.07 -18.45
CA ALA A 99 3.09 -5.70 -18.68
C ALA A 99 4.22 -4.83 -19.28
N SER A 100 3.96 -4.29 -20.46
CA SER A 100 4.95 -3.53 -21.21
C SER A 100 5.03 -2.09 -20.73
N VAL A 101 6.18 -1.71 -20.19
CA VAL A 101 6.50 -0.32 -19.80
C VAL A 101 6.24 0.67 -20.93
N HIS A 102 6.50 0.27 -22.18
CA HIS A 102 6.30 1.16 -23.33
C HIS A 102 4.81 1.36 -23.64
N VAL A 103 4.01 0.30 -23.54
CA VAL A 103 2.54 0.38 -23.66
C VAL A 103 1.97 1.27 -22.54
N THR A 104 2.41 1.07 -21.29
CA THR A 104 1.98 1.90 -20.16
C THR A 104 2.25 3.39 -20.40
N ARG A 105 3.44 3.75 -20.91
CA ARG A 105 3.76 5.15 -21.25
C ARG A 105 2.87 5.70 -22.35
N ILE A 106 2.66 4.94 -23.43
CA ILE A 106 1.80 5.35 -24.54
C ILE A 106 0.36 5.60 -24.06
N LEU A 107 -0.17 4.73 -23.18
CA LEU A 107 -1.50 4.89 -22.62
C LEU A 107 -1.61 6.15 -21.75
N LEU A 108 -0.63 6.40 -20.89
CA LEU A 108 -0.58 7.61 -20.06
C LEU A 108 -0.44 8.88 -20.92
N GLU A 109 0.37 8.86 -21.98
CA GLU A 109 0.56 9.99 -22.90
C GLU A 109 -0.70 10.29 -23.72
N ALA A 110 -1.47 9.26 -24.08
CA ALA A 110 -2.67 9.41 -24.90
C ALA A 110 -3.90 9.89 -24.10
N GLY A 111 -3.97 9.59 -22.81
CA GLY A 111 -5.08 9.97 -21.94
C GLY A 111 -4.73 11.05 -20.92
N ASN A 112 -5.52 11.12 -19.84
CA ASN A 112 -5.19 11.95 -18.68
C ASN A 112 -4.52 11.06 -17.61
N PRO A 113 -3.20 11.19 -17.37
CA PRO A 113 -2.47 10.31 -16.46
C PRO A 113 -3.06 10.24 -15.06
N ILE A 114 -3.47 11.38 -14.49
CA ILE A 114 -4.00 11.46 -13.13
C ILE A 114 -5.35 10.75 -13.06
N ALA A 115 -6.24 11.01 -14.02
CA ALA A 115 -7.57 10.38 -14.03
C ALA A 115 -7.48 8.87 -14.26
N MET A 116 -6.59 8.42 -15.13
CA MET A 116 -6.43 6.99 -15.44
C MET A 116 -5.82 6.21 -14.28
N THR A 117 -4.84 6.79 -13.58
CA THR A 117 -4.17 6.15 -12.44
C THR A 117 -5.00 6.12 -11.16
N MET A 118 -6.02 6.98 -11.05
CA MET A 118 -6.93 7.05 -9.88
C MET A 118 -8.29 6.42 -10.13
N MET A 119 -8.50 5.82 -11.30
CA MET A 119 -9.75 5.12 -11.59
C MET A 119 -9.76 3.80 -10.84
N HIS A 120 -10.91 3.45 -10.26
CA HIS A 120 -11.11 2.20 -9.54
C HIS A 120 -11.93 1.23 -10.39
N ASP A 121 -11.51 -0.02 -10.49
CA ASP A 121 -12.29 -1.10 -11.10
C ASP A 121 -13.42 -1.59 -10.16
N ILE A 122 -14.06 -2.73 -10.49
CA ILE A 122 -15.13 -3.32 -9.68
C ILE A 122 -14.69 -3.78 -8.28
N ASP A 123 -13.41 -4.10 -8.08
CA ASP A 123 -12.84 -4.49 -6.79
C ASP A 123 -12.37 -3.28 -5.99
N GLY A 124 -12.48 -2.07 -6.58
CA GLY A 124 -11.89 -0.86 -6.03
C GLY A 124 -10.39 -0.76 -6.30
N ASP A 125 -9.81 -1.65 -7.11
CA ASP A 125 -8.40 -1.58 -7.43
C ASP A 125 -8.15 -0.40 -8.37
N THR A 126 -7.10 0.36 -8.10
CA THR A 126 -6.49 1.26 -9.10
C THR A 126 -5.51 0.47 -9.97
N PRO A 127 -5.01 0.99 -11.12
CA PRO A 127 -4.01 0.27 -11.90
C PRO A 127 -2.74 -0.10 -11.11
N LEU A 128 -2.36 0.69 -10.10
CA LEU A 128 -1.24 0.37 -9.21
C LEU A 128 -1.54 -0.82 -8.28
N HIS A 129 -2.78 -0.98 -7.83
CA HIS A 129 -3.22 -2.15 -7.06
C HIS A 129 -3.14 -3.40 -7.94
N THR A 130 -3.71 -3.34 -9.15
CA THR A 130 -3.64 -4.42 -10.13
C THR A 130 -2.20 -4.80 -10.45
N ALA A 131 -1.31 -3.82 -10.66
CA ALA A 131 0.12 -4.05 -10.89
C ALA A 131 0.79 -4.79 -9.71
N CYS A 132 0.44 -4.44 -8.47
CA CYS A 132 0.95 -5.11 -7.27
C CYS A 132 0.36 -6.52 -7.10
N ARG A 133 -0.94 -6.68 -7.38
CA ARG A 133 -1.71 -7.93 -7.28
C ARG A 133 -1.22 -8.98 -8.28
N CYS A 134 -1.10 -8.58 -9.54
CA CYS A 134 -0.68 -9.45 -10.63
C CYS A 134 0.85 -9.58 -10.70
N GLY A 135 1.62 -8.68 -10.06
CA GLY A 135 3.08 -8.80 -10.03
C GLY A 135 3.73 -8.26 -11.30
N ALA A 136 3.17 -7.19 -11.87
CA ALA A 136 3.75 -6.46 -12.99
C ALA A 136 5.22 -6.05 -12.71
N PRO A 137 6.04 -5.82 -13.76
CA PRO A 137 7.43 -5.41 -13.61
C PRO A 137 7.59 -4.12 -12.81
N ILE A 138 8.67 -4.01 -12.04
CA ILE A 138 8.92 -2.83 -11.19
C ILE A 138 8.95 -1.53 -12.00
N GLU A 139 9.44 -1.59 -13.24
CA GLU A 139 9.49 -0.45 -14.15
C GLU A 139 8.10 0.08 -14.54
N VAL A 140 7.07 -0.78 -14.56
CA VAL A 140 5.68 -0.37 -14.77
C VAL A 140 5.17 0.40 -13.55
N LEU A 141 5.44 -0.12 -12.33
CA LEU A 141 5.10 0.57 -11.09
C LEU A 141 5.78 1.95 -11.04
N GLU A 142 7.06 2.04 -11.41
CA GLU A 142 7.74 3.34 -11.45
C GLU A 142 7.09 4.32 -12.44
N VAL A 143 6.64 3.86 -13.60
CA VAL A 143 5.95 4.72 -14.58
C VAL A 143 4.61 5.20 -14.03
N LEU A 144 3.83 4.33 -13.39
CA LEU A 144 2.56 4.69 -12.76
C LEU A 144 2.77 5.70 -11.61
N LEU A 145 3.74 5.46 -10.74
CA LEU A 145 4.05 6.35 -9.61
C LEU A 145 4.63 7.69 -10.05
N ARG A 146 5.42 7.73 -11.13
CA ARG A 146 5.87 9.00 -11.73
C ARG A 146 4.70 9.79 -12.32
N ALA A 147 3.73 9.11 -12.92
CA ALA A 147 2.53 9.74 -13.47
C ALA A 147 1.62 10.28 -12.36
N ASN A 148 1.46 9.54 -11.26
CA ASN A 148 0.69 9.96 -10.11
C ASN A 148 1.17 9.31 -8.81
N PRO A 149 1.95 10.03 -7.99
CA PRO A 149 2.45 9.53 -6.72
C PRO A 149 1.36 9.26 -5.67
N LEU A 150 0.20 9.93 -5.78
CA LEU A 150 -0.87 9.83 -4.79
C LEU A 150 -1.57 8.46 -4.82
N ALA A 151 -1.48 7.74 -5.94
CA ALA A 151 -2.06 6.40 -6.08
C ALA A 151 -1.55 5.41 -5.01
N VAL A 152 -0.37 5.66 -4.43
CA VAL A 152 0.21 4.81 -3.36
C VAL A 152 -0.60 4.84 -2.06
N HIS A 153 -1.45 5.85 -1.87
CA HIS A 153 -2.28 6.02 -0.67
C HIS A 153 -3.73 5.60 -0.86
N GLU A 154 -4.12 5.25 -2.09
CA GLU A 154 -5.46 4.78 -2.39
C GLU A 154 -5.74 3.47 -1.68
N ARG A 155 -7.03 3.22 -1.45
CA ARG A 155 -7.51 2.00 -0.83
C ARG A 155 -8.58 1.37 -1.69
N ASP A 156 -8.46 0.07 -1.90
CA ASP A 156 -9.48 -0.74 -2.57
C ASP A 156 -10.71 -0.99 -1.67
N LEU A 157 -11.68 -1.79 -2.15
CA LEU A 157 -12.90 -2.09 -1.39
C LEU A 157 -12.63 -2.90 -0.10
N GLU A 158 -11.51 -3.62 -0.04
CA GLU A 158 -11.05 -4.34 1.17
C GLU A 158 -10.29 -3.41 2.13
N GLY A 159 -10.06 -2.15 1.74
CA GLY A 159 -9.33 -1.17 2.50
C GLY A 159 -7.82 -1.38 2.48
N LEU A 160 -7.30 -2.16 1.53
CA LEU A 160 -5.87 -2.41 1.35
C LEU A 160 -5.27 -1.31 0.47
N THR A 161 -4.03 -0.92 0.79
CA THR A 161 -3.22 -0.05 -0.07
C THR A 161 -2.49 -0.91 -1.10
N PRO A 162 -1.89 -0.32 -2.16
CA PRO A 162 -1.09 -1.10 -3.11
C PRO A 162 0.05 -1.87 -2.44
N LEU A 163 0.66 -1.31 -1.39
CA LEU A 163 1.69 -2.00 -0.61
C LEU A 163 1.12 -3.21 0.15
N LEU A 164 -0.08 -3.12 0.72
CA LEU A 164 -0.71 -4.27 1.37
C LEU A 164 -1.06 -5.34 0.34
N ARG A 165 -1.66 -4.95 -0.80
CA ARG A 165 -2.02 -5.87 -1.89
C ARG A 165 -0.79 -6.58 -2.49
N LEU A 166 0.34 -5.88 -2.62
CA LEU A 166 1.63 -6.48 -3.00
C LEU A 166 1.98 -7.66 -2.08
N TRP A 167 1.85 -7.48 -0.77
CA TRP A 167 2.21 -8.50 0.20
C TRP A 167 1.17 -9.60 0.35
N VAL A 168 -0.12 -9.36 0.05
CA VAL A 168 -1.10 -10.45 -0.13
C VAL A 168 -0.57 -11.44 -1.16
N ARG A 169 -0.16 -10.96 -2.34
CA ARG A 169 0.42 -11.81 -3.40
C ARG A 169 1.62 -12.61 -2.89
N TYR A 170 2.62 -11.96 -2.30
CA TYR A 170 3.83 -12.67 -1.88
C TYR A 170 3.62 -13.57 -0.67
N THR A 171 2.68 -13.27 0.22
CA THR A 171 2.27 -14.19 1.29
C THR A 171 1.67 -15.46 0.71
N VAL A 172 0.84 -15.36 -0.34
CA VAL A 172 0.29 -16.55 -1.03
C VAL A 172 1.38 -17.33 -1.77
N ILE A 173 2.31 -16.66 -2.47
CA ILE A 173 3.37 -17.32 -3.25
C ILE A 173 4.43 -17.97 -2.36
N LEU A 174 4.92 -17.27 -1.34
CA LEU A 174 6.06 -17.70 -0.51
C LEU A 174 5.63 -18.46 0.74
N GLY A 175 4.42 -18.22 1.24
CA GLY A 175 3.97 -18.65 2.56
C GLY A 175 4.59 -17.82 3.71
N ASN A 176 3.90 -17.83 4.85
CA ASN A 176 4.34 -17.09 6.04
C ASN A 176 5.70 -17.56 6.57
N ASP A 177 6.01 -18.86 6.49
CA ASP A 177 7.26 -19.44 7.00
C ASP A 177 8.50 -18.87 6.29
N ALA A 178 8.44 -18.71 4.96
CA ALA A 178 9.55 -18.15 4.20
C ALA A 178 9.78 -16.68 4.57
N ILE A 179 8.71 -15.90 4.71
CA ILE A 179 8.75 -14.49 5.09
C ILE A 179 9.30 -14.34 6.52
N ASP A 180 8.92 -15.22 7.43
CA ASP A 180 9.36 -15.20 8.83
C ASP A 180 10.79 -15.68 9.05
N SER A 181 11.32 -16.49 8.13
CA SER A 181 12.71 -16.95 8.18
C SER A 181 13.77 -15.86 7.86
N VAL A 182 13.35 -14.71 7.34
CA VAL A 182 14.25 -13.62 6.91
C VAL A 182 14.95 -12.96 8.10
N ASN A 183 16.27 -13.07 8.13
CA ASN A 183 17.11 -12.52 9.18
C ASN A 183 18.20 -11.56 8.66
N CYS A 184 18.60 -11.66 7.40
CA CYS A 184 19.64 -10.83 6.78
C CYS A 184 19.45 -10.66 5.25
N ALA A 185 20.31 -9.85 4.61
CA ALA A 185 20.20 -9.52 3.17
C ALA A 185 20.43 -10.74 2.28
N ALA A 186 21.23 -11.69 2.75
CA ALA A 186 21.51 -12.90 2.00
C ALA A 186 20.24 -13.77 1.85
N ASP A 187 19.25 -13.60 2.73
CA ASP A 187 17.99 -14.34 2.69
C ASP A 187 17.02 -13.75 1.64
N LEU A 188 17.27 -12.51 1.17
CA LEU A 188 16.47 -11.88 0.12
C LEU A 188 16.94 -12.37 -1.26
N HIS A 189 16.28 -13.40 -1.78
CA HIS A 189 16.53 -13.91 -3.13
C HIS A 189 15.23 -14.24 -3.88
N GLY A 190 15.30 -14.30 -5.22
CA GLY A 190 14.15 -14.64 -6.07
C GLY A 190 12.97 -13.69 -5.89
N GLU A 191 11.77 -14.25 -5.76
CA GLU A 191 10.50 -13.52 -5.57
C GLU A 191 10.51 -12.60 -4.33
N LEU A 192 11.19 -13.00 -3.25
CA LEU A 192 11.24 -12.19 -2.03
C LEU A 192 12.11 -10.94 -2.22
N LEU A 193 13.19 -11.04 -3.02
CA LEU A 193 13.99 -9.88 -3.37
C LEU A 193 13.20 -8.92 -4.28
N ASP A 194 12.40 -9.46 -5.20
CA ASP A 194 11.50 -8.66 -6.05
C ASP A 194 10.44 -7.93 -5.21
N ALA A 195 9.80 -8.65 -4.28
CA ALA A 195 8.86 -8.09 -3.30
C ALA A 195 9.49 -6.94 -2.50
N TRP A 196 10.72 -7.13 -2.03
CA TRP A 196 11.45 -6.12 -1.27
C TRP A 196 11.77 -4.88 -2.11
N LYS A 197 12.24 -5.06 -3.35
CA LYS A 197 12.50 -3.92 -4.27
C LYS A 197 11.23 -3.11 -4.56
N LYS A 198 10.12 -3.78 -4.83
CA LYS A 198 8.80 -3.13 -5.04
C LYS A 198 8.33 -2.44 -3.76
N THR A 199 8.56 -3.04 -2.60
CA THR A 199 8.28 -2.43 -1.28
C THR A 199 9.08 -1.15 -1.07
N GLU A 200 10.39 -1.15 -1.32
CA GLU A 200 11.22 0.04 -1.22
C GLU A 200 10.76 1.16 -2.16
N LEU A 201 10.34 0.81 -3.39
CA LEU A 201 9.81 1.78 -4.35
C LEU A 201 8.52 2.44 -3.82
N LEU A 202 7.57 1.65 -3.33
CA LEU A 202 6.31 2.15 -2.77
C LEU A 202 6.55 3.00 -1.52
N LEU A 203 7.41 2.56 -0.61
CA LEU A 203 7.79 3.30 0.60
C LEU A 203 8.53 4.61 0.29
N ARG A 204 9.33 4.63 -0.77
CA ARG A 204 10.00 5.87 -1.21
C ARG A 204 8.99 6.88 -1.73
N CYS A 205 7.99 6.41 -2.47
CA CYS A 205 6.93 7.26 -3.01
C CYS A 205 6.06 7.87 -1.89
N THR A 206 5.70 7.08 -0.87
CA THR A 206 4.91 7.56 0.28
C THR A 206 5.64 8.64 1.08
N GLN A 207 6.96 8.56 1.20
CA GLN A 207 7.76 9.53 1.95
C GLN A 207 8.02 10.85 1.19
N ARG A 208 8.23 10.78 -0.14
CA ARG A 208 8.65 11.93 -0.95
C ARG A 208 7.52 12.62 -1.72
N GLY A 209 6.36 11.98 -1.89
CA GLY A 209 5.25 12.53 -2.68
C GLY A 209 5.54 12.68 -4.18
N ALA A 210 6.76 12.37 -4.65
CA ALA A 210 7.16 12.30 -6.06
C ALA A 210 8.35 11.33 -6.23
N CYS A 211 8.32 10.50 -7.28
CA CYS A 211 9.39 9.58 -7.69
C CYS A 211 10.54 10.27 -8.44
N ASP A 212 10.86 11.52 -8.09
CA ASP A 212 11.99 12.22 -8.69
C ASP A 212 13.29 11.82 -7.98
N ASP A 213 14.21 11.33 -8.79
CA ASP A 213 15.57 10.89 -8.44
C ASP A 213 16.48 12.11 -8.20
N ASP A 214 15.95 13.12 -7.51
CA ASP A 214 16.70 14.32 -7.21
C ASP A 214 17.63 14.05 -6.01
N SER A 215 18.79 13.50 -6.37
CA SER A 215 20.03 13.49 -5.58
C SER A 215 20.44 14.88 -5.04
N SER A 216 19.69 15.93 -5.38
CA SER A 216 19.82 17.29 -4.87
C SER A 216 19.18 17.50 -3.47
N SER A 217 18.25 16.65 -3.04
CA SER A 217 17.73 16.68 -1.67
C SER A 217 18.56 15.71 -0.83
N GLY A 218 19.37 16.24 0.09
CA GLY A 218 20.27 15.47 0.98
C GLY A 218 19.58 14.50 1.96
N HIS A 219 18.34 14.09 1.68
CA HIS A 219 17.52 13.18 2.46
C HIS A 219 17.84 11.73 2.10
N ALA A 220 18.64 11.08 2.94
CA ALA A 220 18.87 9.64 2.84
C ALA A 220 17.52 8.90 2.99
N PHE A 221 17.19 8.04 2.02
CA PHE A 221 16.01 7.19 2.14
C PHE A 221 16.23 6.17 3.26
N ARG A 222 15.28 6.10 4.19
CA ARG A 222 15.36 5.25 5.37
C ARG A 222 14.17 4.30 5.41
N PRO A 223 14.32 3.06 4.91
CA PRO A 223 13.24 2.09 4.83
C PRO A 223 12.56 1.82 6.17
N VAL A 224 13.32 1.83 7.28
CA VAL A 224 12.77 1.56 8.62
C VAL A 224 11.82 2.68 9.05
N HIS A 225 12.25 3.94 8.91
CA HIS A 225 11.42 5.11 9.21
C HIS A 225 10.15 5.14 8.34
N ALA A 226 10.29 4.87 7.04
CA ALA A 226 9.18 4.87 6.10
C ALA A 226 8.16 3.76 6.44
N ALA A 227 8.62 2.54 6.72
CA ALA A 227 7.75 1.41 7.07
C ALA A 227 6.98 1.66 8.38
N CYS A 228 7.60 2.30 9.38
CA CYS A 228 6.93 2.66 10.63
C CYS A 228 5.86 3.75 10.47
N ALA A 229 5.94 4.59 9.43
CA ALA A 229 5.03 5.71 9.21
C ALA A 229 3.75 5.30 8.45
N VAL A 230 3.75 4.16 7.77
CA VAL A 230 2.67 3.76 6.86
C VAL A 230 1.99 2.46 7.30
N ASP A 231 0.76 2.28 6.80
CA ASP A 231 -0.01 1.06 6.98
C ASP A 231 0.56 -0.06 6.09
N CYS A 232 1.46 -0.86 6.66
CA CYS A 232 2.11 -1.97 5.97
C CYS A 232 2.11 -3.25 6.84
N PRO A 233 2.36 -4.43 6.24
CA PRO A 233 2.44 -5.68 6.99
C PRO A 233 3.56 -5.63 8.04
N ARG A 234 3.34 -6.28 9.19
CA ARG A 234 4.35 -6.35 10.27
C ARG A 234 5.64 -7.04 9.83
N SER A 235 5.54 -7.98 8.90
CA SER A 235 6.69 -8.62 8.25
C SER A 235 7.58 -7.60 7.53
N VAL A 236 7.01 -6.58 6.86
CA VAL A 236 7.77 -5.52 6.20
C VAL A 236 8.60 -4.73 7.20
N VAL A 237 7.99 -4.31 8.32
CA VAL A 237 8.72 -3.60 9.39
C VAL A 237 9.84 -4.48 9.94
N ARG A 238 9.56 -5.76 10.20
CA ARG A 238 10.56 -6.71 10.72
C ARG A 238 11.73 -6.87 9.74
N ILE A 239 11.45 -7.09 8.46
CA ILE A 239 12.47 -7.23 7.42
C ILE A 239 13.26 -5.93 7.30
N ALA A 240 12.61 -4.76 7.26
CA ALA A 240 13.29 -3.46 7.23
C ALA A 240 14.25 -3.29 8.40
N ALA A 241 13.78 -3.56 9.63
CA ALA A 241 14.55 -3.40 10.85
C ALA A 241 15.75 -4.35 10.92
N ARG A 242 15.59 -5.60 10.45
CA ARG A 242 16.71 -6.55 10.32
C ARG A 242 17.66 -6.17 9.21
N MET A 243 17.17 -5.50 8.19
CA MET A 243 17.98 -5.16 7.04
C MET A 243 18.85 -3.93 7.20
N TYR A 244 18.33 -2.97 7.93
CA TYR A 244 18.96 -1.68 8.14
C TYR A 244 19.07 -1.40 9.65
N PRO A 245 19.79 -2.26 10.42
CA PRO A 245 19.88 -2.11 11.87
C PRO A 245 20.52 -0.78 12.29
N HIS A 246 21.40 -0.22 11.46
CA HIS A 246 22.02 1.09 11.68
C HIS A 246 20.99 2.24 11.70
N GLN A 247 19.81 2.09 11.06
CA GLN A 247 18.77 3.11 11.04
C GLN A 247 17.90 3.13 12.29
N LEU A 248 17.99 2.11 13.17
CA LEU A 248 17.15 1.98 14.36
C LEU A 248 17.41 3.10 15.38
N GLU A 249 18.63 3.63 15.41
CA GLU A 249 19.05 4.73 16.29
C GLU A 249 19.23 6.05 15.54
N GLU A 250 19.10 6.04 14.22
CA GLU A 250 19.25 7.23 13.38
C GLU A 250 18.00 8.11 13.47
N VAL A 251 18.22 9.42 13.59
CA VAL A 251 17.14 10.40 13.53
C VAL A 251 16.94 10.88 12.09
N ASP A 252 15.68 11.03 11.69
CA ASP A 252 15.33 11.71 10.45
C ASP A 252 15.51 13.24 10.57
N GLU A 253 15.12 13.96 9.53
CA GLU A 253 15.27 15.42 9.46
C GLU A 253 14.32 16.18 10.39
N LYS A 254 13.32 15.49 10.95
CA LYS A 254 12.42 16.02 11.99
C LYS A 254 12.94 15.69 13.40
N GLY A 255 14.08 15.00 13.51
CA GLY A 255 14.65 14.54 14.77
C GLY A 255 13.95 13.27 15.31
N MET A 256 13.31 12.50 14.45
CA MET A 256 12.52 11.33 14.83
C MET A 256 13.27 10.04 14.52
N THR A 257 13.38 9.16 15.52
CA THR A 257 13.81 7.77 15.33
C THR A 257 12.66 6.92 14.79
N PRO A 258 12.91 5.72 14.23
CA PRO A 258 11.82 4.83 13.81
C PRO A 258 10.87 4.48 14.97
N LEU A 259 11.41 4.37 16.19
CA LEU A 259 10.62 4.13 17.40
C LEU A 259 9.69 5.30 17.72
N LEU A 260 10.17 6.55 17.59
CA LEU A 260 9.34 7.75 17.74
C LEU A 260 8.25 7.83 16.66
N ILE A 261 8.57 7.48 15.42
CA ILE A 261 7.59 7.43 14.31
C ILE A 261 6.53 6.37 14.61
N ALA A 262 6.93 5.16 14.99
CA ALA A 262 5.99 4.11 15.36
C ALA A 262 5.11 4.52 16.56
N ALA A 263 5.68 5.22 17.54
CA ALA A 263 4.94 5.79 18.67
C ALA A 263 3.95 6.90 18.25
N ALA A 264 4.26 7.69 17.23
CA ALA A 264 3.40 8.74 16.70
C ALA A 264 2.34 8.24 15.71
N ALA A 265 2.61 7.15 15.00
CA ALA A 265 1.74 6.61 13.96
C ALA A 265 0.39 6.15 14.55
N PRO A 266 -0.71 6.20 13.79
CA PRO A 266 -1.97 5.63 14.23
C PRO A 266 -1.84 4.11 14.42
N VAL A 267 -2.74 3.53 15.22
CA VAL A 267 -2.79 2.08 15.38
C VAL A 267 -3.30 1.47 14.07
N PHE A 268 -2.40 0.79 13.36
CA PHE A 268 -2.76 0.05 12.16
C PHE A 268 -3.36 -1.31 12.55
N LYS A 269 -4.57 -1.60 12.07
CA LYS A 269 -5.23 -2.88 12.29
C LYS A 269 -4.37 -4.01 11.74
N VAL A 270 -4.20 -5.09 12.53
CA VAL A 270 -3.62 -6.33 12.00
C VAL A 270 -4.56 -6.84 10.92
N ARG A 271 -4.02 -7.12 9.74
CA ARG A 271 -4.77 -7.77 8.66
C ARG A 271 -4.16 -9.15 8.46
N ASP A 272 -5.01 -10.16 8.45
CA ASP A 272 -4.63 -11.48 7.98
C ASP A 272 -4.57 -11.43 6.46
N LEU A 273 -3.38 -11.65 5.90
CA LEU A 273 -3.14 -11.63 4.46
C LEU A 273 -3.24 -13.04 3.85
N SER A 274 -3.44 -14.09 4.67
CA SER A 274 -3.53 -15.48 4.23
C SER A 274 -4.96 -15.97 3.96
N ASP A 275 -5.96 -15.39 4.61
CA ASP A 275 -7.36 -15.89 4.57
C ASP A 275 -8.32 -15.09 3.67
N GLN A 276 -7.84 -14.04 2.99
CA GLN A 276 -8.72 -13.18 2.16
C GLN A 276 -8.80 -13.68 0.73
N GLY A 277 -9.63 -14.70 0.47
CA GLY A 277 -10.30 -14.97 -0.81
C GLY A 277 -9.47 -15.25 -2.08
N TYR A 278 -8.16 -14.97 -2.07
CA TYR A 278 -7.26 -15.11 -3.22
C TYR A 278 -6.52 -16.44 -3.12
N THR A 279 -6.89 -17.36 -4.00
CA THR A 279 -6.24 -18.65 -4.09
C THR A 279 -4.97 -18.56 -4.93
N PHE A 280 -4.07 -19.52 -4.75
CA PHE A 280 -2.90 -19.69 -5.62
C PHE A 280 -3.30 -19.91 -7.10
N GLU A 281 -4.51 -20.42 -7.34
CA GLU A 281 -5.07 -20.64 -8.68
C GLU A 281 -5.37 -19.32 -9.40
N ASP A 282 -5.88 -18.31 -8.68
CA ASP A 282 -6.13 -16.95 -9.21
C ASP A 282 -4.84 -16.26 -9.68
N ILE A 283 -3.70 -16.56 -9.01
CA ILE A 283 -2.38 -16.01 -9.34
C ILE A 283 -1.78 -16.63 -10.60
N ILE A 284 -2.10 -17.90 -10.89
CA ILE A 284 -1.51 -18.65 -12.01
C ILE A 284 -2.35 -18.49 -13.28
N TYR A 285 -3.68 -18.51 -13.17
CA TYR A 285 -4.54 -18.68 -14.34
C TYR A 285 -5.20 -17.41 -14.87
N GLY A 286 -5.07 -16.25 -14.20
CA GLY A 286 -5.52 -14.96 -14.75
C GLY A 286 -6.91 -15.02 -15.39
N GLU A 287 -7.95 -15.04 -14.56
CA GLU A 287 -9.37 -15.13 -14.96
C GLU A 287 -9.74 -16.31 -15.87
N GLU A 288 -10.09 -17.46 -15.26
CA GLU A 288 -11.05 -18.39 -15.88
C GLU A 288 -12.33 -18.42 -15.04
N THR A 289 -13.32 -17.64 -15.46
CA THR A 289 -14.77 -17.76 -15.15
C THR A 289 -15.17 -17.86 -13.67
N PHE A 290 -15.67 -16.76 -13.11
CA PHE A 290 -16.49 -16.80 -11.89
C PHE A 290 -17.90 -17.33 -12.23
N ASP A 291 -18.23 -18.50 -11.69
CA ASP A 291 -19.61 -18.87 -11.39
C ASP A 291 -19.92 -18.28 -10.00
N ASP A 292 -20.98 -17.47 -9.94
CA ASP A 292 -21.43 -16.75 -8.75
C ASP A 292 -21.73 -17.71 -7.57
N GLN A 293 -20.87 -17.71 -6.56
CA GLN A 293 -21.30 -17.98 -5.18
C GLN A 293 -20.66 -16.98 -4.22
N GLU A 294 -21.36 -15.85 -4.05
CA GLU A 294 -21.27 -15.00 -2.87
C GLU A 294 -21.34 -15.84 -1.58
N GLN A 295 -20.29 -15.79 -0.78
CA GLN A 295 -20.43 -15.86 0.67
C GLN A 295 -19.68 -14.70 1.30
N THR A 296 -20.38 -13.56 1.38
CA THR A 296 -20.08 -12.50 2.34
C THR A 296 -20.25 -13.05 3.75
N ASN A 297 -19.21 -13.65 4.32
CA ASN A 297 -19.15 -13.86 5.76
C ASN A 297 -18.53 -12.63 6.41
N LYS A 298 -19.40 -11.67 6.78
CA LYS A 298 -19.14 -10.75 7.88
C LYS A 298 -19.07 -11.56 9.17
N ASN A 299 -17.89 -12.08 9.48
CA ASN A 299 -17.54 -12.43 10.84
C ASN A 299 -16.59 -11.36 11.38
N ASP A 300 -17.18 -10.23 11.80
CA ASP A 300 -16.62 -9.39 12.86
C ASP A 300 -16.72 -10.19 14.19
N GLY A 301 -15.97 -11.28 14.27
CA GLY A 301 -15.74 -12.02 15.49
C GLY A 301 -14.31 -11.74 15.92
N ASP A 302 -14.13 -11.15 17.11
CA ASP A 302 -12.87 -11.12 17.83
C ASP A 302 -12.27 -12.53 17.90
N THR A 303 -11.49 -12.93 16.91
CA THR A 303 -10.61 -14.08 16.98
C THR A 303 -9.33 -13.61 17.66
N ASP A 304 -9.30 -13.76 18.98
CA ASP A 304 -8.15 -13.59 19.87
C ASP A 304 -7.10 -14.71 19.62
N GLY A 305 -6.74 -14.96 18.35
CA GLY A 305 -6.06 -16.18 17.88
C GLY A 305 -4.67 -16.00 17.28
N PHE A 306 -4.29 -14.81 16.81
CA PHE A 306 -2.92 -14.49 16.37
C PHE A 306 -2.63 -13.00 16.62
N SER A 307 -2.33 -12.64 17.87
CA SER A 307 -1.89 -11.28 18.19
C SER A 307 -0.47 -11.07 17.66
N GLN A 308 -0.34 -10.63 16.40
CA GLN A 308 0.95 -10.25 15.85
C GLN A 308 1.53 -9.09 16.69
N PRO A 309 2.84 -9.08 16.98
CA PRO A 309 3.45 -8.09 17.86
C PRO A 309 3.25 -6.67 17.32
N PRO A 310 3.06 -5.66 18.18
CA PRO A 310 2.95 -4.27 17.74
C PRO A 310 4.25 -3.80 17.09
N VAL A 311 4.16 -2.81 16.19
CA VAL A 311 5.32 -2.24 15.46
C VAL A 311 6.43 -1.81 16.44
N ILE A 312 6.05 -1.21 17.57
CA ILE A 312 6.98 -0.80 18.63
C ILE A 312 7.78 -2.00 19.17
N GLU A 313 7.11 -3.13 19.44
CA GLU A 313 7.78 -4.34 19.91
C GLU A 313 8.74 -4.89 18.86
N ILE A 314 8.35 -4.88 17.58
CA ILE A 314 9.21 -5.35 16.49
C ILE A 314 10.51 -4.52 16.41
N ILE A 315 10.41 -3.20 16.52
CA ILE A 315 11.57 -2.30 16.50
C ILE A 315 12.47 -2.50 17.72
N LEU A 316 11.89 -2.60 18.92
CA LEU A 316 12.66 -2.85 20.14
C LEU A 316 13.36 -4.22 20.12
N ASN A 317 12.67 -5.25 19.63
CA ASN A 317 13.23 -6.60 19.48
C ASN A 317 14.30 -6.67 18.39
N ALA A 318 14.27 -5.79 17.39
CA ALA A 318 15.33 -5.68 16.40
C ALA A 318 16.57 -4.98 16.98
N ASN A 319 16.40 -4.04 17.91
CA ASN A 319 17.50 -3.33 18.57
C ASN A 319 17.81 -3.84 20.00
N GLN A 320 17.90 -5.15 20.25
CA GLN A 320 18.07 -5.67 21.63
C GLN A 320 19.23 -5.04 22.42
N GLY A 321 20.33 -4.67 21.76
CA GLY A 321 21.48 -4.02 22.40
C GLY A 321 21.31 -2.53 22.71
N GLY A 322 20.47 -1.83 21.95
CA GLY A 322 20.24 -0.38 22.03
C GLY A 322 18.80 0.02 22.33
N ALA A 323 17.92 -0.93 22.66
CA ALA A 323 16.48 -0.70 22.85
C ALA A 323 16.22 0.35 23.94
N SER A 324 16.95 0.26 25.06
CA SER A 324 16.86 1.22 26.18
C SER A 324 17.34 2.61 25.78
N ALA A 325 18.44 2.69 25.02
CA ALA A 325 18.94 3.95 24.49
C ALA A 325 17.94 4.57 23.51
N SER A 326 17.39 3.76 22.59
CA SER A 326 16.39 4.20 21.61
C SER A 326 15.12 4.73 22.26
N ALA A 327 14.65 4.07 23.33
CA ALA A 327 13.51 4.50 24.13
C ALA A 327 13.78 5.78 24.95
N GLY A 328 15.04 6.14 25.15
CA GLY A 328 15.48 7.37 25.81
C GLY A 328 15.74 8.55 24.86
N ILE A 329 15.76 8.35 23.54
CA ILE A 329 15.99 9.43 22.57
C ILE A 329 14.71 10.28 22.44
N PRO A 330 14.74 11.57 22.82
CA PRO A 330 13.57 12.43 22.71
C PRO A 330 13.37 12.97 21.28
N ASP A 331 12.13 13.36 20.96
CA ASP A 331 11.83 14.14 19.76
C ASP A 331 12.39 15.58 19.84
N SER A 332 12.19 16.36 18.77
CA SER A 332 12.60 17.77 18.70
C SER A 332 11.95 18.68 19.75
N LYS A 333 10.89 18.22 20.43
CA LYS A 333 10.23 18.91 21.53
C LYS A 333 10.69 18.41 22.91
N GLY A 334 11.66 17.50 22.96
CA GLY A 334 12.13 16.88 24.20
C GLY A 334 11.26 15.73 24.70
N ARG A 335 10.29 15.25 23.92
CA ARG A 335 9.35 14.21 24.34
C ARG A 335 9.90 12.83 24.05
N LEU A 336 9.96 11.99 25.08
CA LEU A 336 10.27 10.57 24.95
C LEU A 336 9.20 9.81 24.12
N PRO A 337 9.57 8.68 23.48
CA PRO A 337 8.64 7.77 22.80
C PRO A 337 7.42 7.38 23.62
N LEU A 338 7.58 7.21 24.94
CA LEU A 338 6.47 6.91 25.85
C LEU A 338 5.40 8.02 25.84
N HIS A 339 5.80 9.30 25.89
CA HIS A 339 4.86 10.41 25.85
C HIS A 339 4.11 10.46 24.52
N VAL A 340 4.83 10.27 23.41
CA VAL A 340 4.27 10.31 22.06
C VAL A 340 3.29 9.15 21.84
N ALA A 341 3.61 7.96 22.33
CA ALA A 341 2.73 6.78 22.25
C ALA A 341 1.41 7.02 22.98
N LEU A 342 1.47 7.58 24.19
CA LEU A 342 0.28 7.84 25.02
C LEU A 342 -0.59 8.97 24.45
N GLU A 343 0.04 10.02 23.91
CA GLU A 343 -0.69 11.09 23.20
C GLU A 343 -1.39 10.56 21.94
N SER A 344 -0.75 9.62 21.25
CA SER A 344 -1.30 8.93 20.07
C SER A 344 -2.33 7.84 20.43
N GLN A 345 -2.75 7.76 21.70
CA GLN A 345 -3.76 6.85 22.23
C GLN A 345 -3.41 5.36 22.10
N LYS A 346 -2.12 5.02 22.10
CA LYS A 346 -1.70 3.61 22.15
C LYS A 346 -1.99 2.99 23.51
N THR A 347 -2.49 1.77 23.50
CA THR A 347 -2.80 0.99 24.71
C THR A 347 -1.60 0.17 25.20
N TRP A 348 -1.76 -0.46 26.36
CA TRP A 348 -0.76 -1.30 26.99
C TRP A 348 -0.28 -2.43 26.07
N LYS A 349 -1.22 -3.04 25.32
CA LYS A 349 -0.96 -4.14 24.38
C LYS A 349 -0.34 -3.66 23.06
N GLU A 350 -0.44 -2.37 22.73
CA GLU A 350 0.00 -1.80 21.44
C GLU A 350 1.44 -1.25 21.47
N GLY A 351 2.22 -1.59 22.49
CA GLY A 351 3.65 -1.26 22.59
C GLY A 351 4.03 -0.44 23.82
N VAL A 352 3.06 0.11 24.56
CA VAL A 352 3.35 0.88 25.78
C VAL A 352 4.03 0.01 26.84
N LYS A 353 3.59 -1.24 27.00
CA LYS A 353 4.22 -2.23 27.88
C LYS A 353 5.72 -2.35 27.59
N GLN A 354 6.08 -2.58 26.33
CA GLN A 354 7.46 -2.83 25.91
C GLN A 354 8.34 -1.58 26.08
N LEU A 355 7.81 -0.38 25.81
CA LEU A 355 8.53 0.88 26.06
C LEU A 355 8.88 1.04 27.54
N VAL A 356 7.94 0.74 28.43
CA VAL A 356 8.13 0.88 29.87
C VAL A 356 9.06 -0.21 30.43
N GLU A 357 8.99 -1.43 29.92
CA GLU A 357 9.89 -2.53 30.31
C GLU A 357 11.35 -2.23 29.93
N VAL A 358 11.56 -1.61 28.77
CA VAL A 358 12.90 -1.31 28.24
C VAL A 358 13.48 0.00 28.80
N TYR A 359 12.63 0.97 29.17
CA TYR A 359 13.05 2.24 29.77
C TYR A 359 12.12 2.68 30.93
N PRO A 360 12.24 2.05 32.12
CA PRO A 360 11.36 2.32 33.26
C PRO A 360 11.44 3.75 33.81
N GLU A 361 12.61 4.39 33.68
CA GLU A 361 12.84 5.78 34.11
C GLU A 361 11.91 6.78 33.38
N GLY A 362 11.49 6.44 32.15
CA GLY A 362 10.57 7.24 31.36
C GLY A 362 9.21 7.48 32.05
N VAL A 363 8.77 6.56 32.92
CA VAL A 363 7.50 6.70 33.67
C VAL A 363 7.51 7.90 34.62
N SER A 364 8.69 8.28 35.12
CA SER A 364 8.86 9.38 36.07
C SER A 364 9.19 10.71 35.38
N THR A 365 9.45 10.69 34.08
CA THR A 365 9.74 11.89 33.30
C THR A 365 8.44 12.58 32.93
N VAL A 366 8.39 13.90 33.11
CA VAL A 366 7.23 14.70 32.69
C VAL A 366 7.34 15.04 31.20
N ASP A 367 6.21 15.06 30.51
CA ASP A 367 6.17 15.56 29.14
C ASP A 367 6.45 17.06 29.14
N PRO A 368 7.53 17.53 28.49
CA PRO A 368 7.88 18.96 28.47
C PRO A 368 6.82 19.83 27.80
N THR A 369 5.95 19.28 26.95
CA THR A 369 4.93 20.05 26.24
C THR A 369 3.65 20.22 27.03
N THR A 370 3.14 19.15 27.63
CA THR A 370 1.90 19.20 28.43
C THR A 370 2.15 19.41 29.93
N SER A 371 3.40 19.25 30.39
CA SER A 371 3.77 19.20 31.81
C SER A 371 3.05 18.10 32.60
N LEU A 372 2.58 17.05 31.92
CA LEU A 372 1.88 15.92 32.51
C LEU A 372 2.80 14.71 32.66
N TYR A 373 2.56 13.93 33.71
CA TYR A 373 3.18 12.61 33.83
C TYR A 373 2.54 11.63 32.84
N PRO A 374 3.24 10.56 32.43
CA PRO A 374 2.73 9.55 31.50
C PRO A 374 1.35 8.99 31.87
N PHE A 375 1.09 8.67 33.14
CA PHE A 375 -0.23 8.18 33.56
C PHE A 375 -1.36 9.22 33.38
N MET A 376 -1.04 10.52 33.50
CA MET A 376 -1.99 11.60 33.26
C MET A 376 -2.24 11.81 31.77
N LEU A 377 -1.19 11.66 30.95
CA LEU A 377 -1.32 11.67 29.49
C LEU A 377 -2.22 10.54 29.01
N ALA A 378 -2.04 9.33 29.54
CA ALA A 378 -2.90 8.19 29.26
C ALA A 378 -4.37 8.49 29.61
N ALA A 379 -4.61 9.18 30.73
CA ALA A 379 -5.95 9.58 31.16
C ALA A 379 -6.58 10.71 30.33
N LYS A 380 -5.77 11.50 29.61
CA LYS A 380 -6.25 12.59 28.74
C LYS A 380 -6.84 12.07 27.43
N GLY A 381 -6.45 10.88 26.98
CA GLY A 381 -6.90 10.27 25.72
C GLY A 381 -8.40 10.01 25.69
N VAL A 382 -9.00 10.05 24.49
CA VAL A 382 -10.42 9.73 24.30
C VAL A 382 -10.64 8.26 24.65
N GLY A 383 -11.38 8.00 25.72
CA GLY A 383 -11.62 6.63 26.21
C GLY A 383 -10.60 6.08 27.21
N GLY A 384 -9.62 6.90 27.63
CA GLY A 384 -8.61 6.63 28.67
C GLY A 384 -8.47 5.18 29.11
N ASP A 385 -7.55 4.44 28.48
CA ASP A 385 -7.35 3.02 28.76
C ASP A 385 -6.96 2.80 30.23
N LEU A 386 -7.94 2.35 31.02
CA LEU A 386 -7.79 2.08 32.44
C LEU A 386 -6.68 1.06 32.71
N THR A 387 -6.46 0.11 31.80
CA THR A 387 -5.39 -0.86 31.94
C THR A 387 -4.03 -0.19 31.83
N THR A 388 -3.82 0.65 30.81
CA THR A 388 -2.58 1.43 30.67
C THR A 388 -2.33 2.34 31.87
N ILE A 389 -3.36 3.06 32.33
CA ILE A 389 -3.24 3.97 33.49
C ILE A 389 -2.85 3.17 34.74
N TYR A 390 -3.56 2.07 35.00
CA TYR A 390 -3.30 1.22 36.17
C TYR A 390 -1.89 0.65 36.17
N GLU A 391 -1.44 0.09 35.04
CA GLU A 391 -0.12 -0.52 34.93
C GLU A 391 1.02 0.50 35.08
N ILE A 392 0.89 1.70 34.48
CA ILE A 392 1.87 2.78 34.67
C ILE A 392 1.92 3.21 36.15
N CYS A 393 0.76 3.42 36.78
CA CYS A 393 0.68 3.78 38.19
C CYS A 393 1.24 2.69 39.10
N ARG A 394 1.04 1.41 38.76
CA ARG A 394 1.57 0.27 39.53
C ARG A 394 3.09 0.25 39.55
N LEU A 395 3.74 0.66 38.46
CA LEU A 395 5.19 0.67 38.34
C LEU A 395 5.85 1.78 39.15
N ASN A 396 5.19 2.92 39.31
CA ASN A 396 5.66 3.95 40.24
C ASN A 396 4.50 4.61 41.03
N PRO A 397 4.05 3.97 42.13
CA PRO A 397 2.96 4.49 42.96
C PRO A 397 3.28 5.82 43.65
N SER A 398 4.58 6.13 43.82
CA SER A 398 5.03 7.36 44.48
C SER A 398 4.65 8.63 43.72
N LEU A 399 4.50 8.55 42.39
CA LEU A 399 4.11 9.69 41.55
C LEU A 399 2.72 10.24 41.91
N ILE A 400 1.81 9.39 42.38
CA ILE A 400 0.48 9.82 42.82
C ILE A 400 0.58 10.67 44.09
N LEU A 401 1.48 10.27 45.00
CA LEU A 401 1.76 10.99 46.24
C LEU A 401 2.42 12.33 45.93
N ASP A 402 3.43 12.35 45.06
CA ASP A 402 4.11 13.58 44.64
C ASP A 402 3.15 14.60 44.02
N VAL A 403 2.21 14.14 43.20
CA VAL A 403 1.18 14.99 42.59
C VAL A 403 0.20 15.51 43.63
N TYR A 404 -0.21 14.65 44.58
CA TYR A 404 -1.08 15.04 45.68
C TYR A 404 -0.41 16.06 46.60
N GLU A 405 0.87 15.86 46.93
CA GLU A 405 1.68 16.76 47.73
C GLU A 405 1.96 18.07 47.02
N LYS A 406 2.30 18.09 45.72
CA LYS A 406 2.43 19.34 44.95
C LYS A 406 1.13 20.15 44.94
N ARG A 407 -0.01 19.48 44.84
CA ARG A 407 -1.34 20.12 44.83
C ARG A 407 -1.73 20.67 46.20
N ASN A 408 -1.34 20.00 47.29
CA ASN A 408 -1.77 20.34 48.65
C ASN A 408 -0.70 21.07 49.49
N GLY A 409 0.56 21.05 49.06
CA GLY A 409 1.71 21.73 49.68
C GLY A 409 2.02 23.09 49.07
N SER A 410 1.20 23.56 48.13
CA SER A 410 1.18 24.95 47.66
C SER A 410 0.31 25.83 48.59
N THR A 411 0.73 25.94 49.85
CA THR A 411 0.35 27.01 50.80
C THR A 411 1.60 27.73 51.21
#